data_AF-A0A0F0GDI6-F1
#
_entry.id   AF-A0A0F0GDI6-F1
#
_cell.length_a   1.000
_cell.length_b   1.000
_cell.length_c   1.000
_cell.angle_alpha   90.00
_cell.angle_beta   90.00
_cell.angle_gamma   90.00
#
_symmetry.space_group_name_H-M   'P 1'
#
loop_
_entity.id
_entity.type
_entity.pdbx_description
1 polymer ?
#
loop_
_entity_poly.entity_id
_entity_poly.type
_entity_poly.pdbx_seq_one_letter_code
_entity_poly.pdbx_strand_id
1 'polypeptide(L)'
;MTVLELRDVHRVHGTGETVLRLPRSKVDAGAAAVLVTHDARHAAWADRVIFLRDGVLVDVSQRDQPEELLSTPALNVGYTNIWPQPDLTPLTIPWLNIAISLLAVPATTMLGAALFTRSRLPIERRE
;
A
#
# COMPACT_ATOMS: atom_id res chain seq x y z
N MET A 1 24.43 16.72 -9.10
CA MET A 1 25.44 16.00 -8.31
C MET A 1 25.31 14.53 -8.68
N THR A 2 26.28 14.10 -9.50
CA THR A 2 26.70 12.74 -9.91
C THR A 2 25.64 11.68 -10.20
N VAL A 3 25.42 11.45 -11.50
CA VAL A 3 24.77 10.26 -12.08
C VAL A 3 25.75 9.08 -11.95
N LEU A 4 25.33 8.03 -11.24
CA LEU A 4 26.09 6.79 -11.07
C LEU A 4 25.90 5.93 -12.32
N GLU A 5 26.98 5.76 -13.08
CA GLU A 5 27.04 4.84 -14.21
C GLU A 5 27.23 3.40 -13.67
N LEU A 6 26.20 2.56 -13.76
CA LEU A 6 26.26 1.14 -13.39
C LEU A 6 26.82 0.32 -14.57
N ARG A 7 28.13 0.43 -14.80
CA ARG A 7 28.90 -0.46 -15.69
C ARG A 7 29.43 -1.69 -14.94
N ASP A 8 28.56 -2.46 -14.31
CA ASP A 8 28.82 -3.90 -14.09
C ASP A 8 27.60 -4.54 -13.42
N VAL A 9 26.81 -5.27 -14.19
CA VAL A 9 25.80 -6.19 -13.64
C VAL A 9 26.22 -7.60 -14.03
N HIS A 10 27.43 -8.01 -13.61
CA HIS A 10 27.86 -9.39 -13.70
C HIS A 10 27.40 -10.19 -12.47
N ARG A 11 26.46 -11.12 -12.72
CA ARG A 11 25.86 -12.15 -11.84
C ARG A 11 25.19 -11.67 -10.55
N VAL A 12 23.86 -11.80 -10.52
CA VAL A 12 23.05 -11.69 -9.30
C VAL A 12 22.38 -13.05 -9.07
N HIS A 13 22.67 -13.72 -7.94
CA HIS A 13 21.97 -14.92 -7.49
C HIS A 13 21.09 -14.57 -6.28
N GLY A 14 19.79 -14.90 -6.32
CA GLY A 14 18.89 -14.74 -5.17
C GLY A 14 17.41 -15.03 -5.48
N THR A 15 16.60 -15.24 -4.43
CA THR A 15 15.17 -15.60 -4.51
C THR A 15 14.32 -14.58 -5.30
N GLY A 16 14.71 -13.30 -5.31
CA GLY A 16 14.04 -12.25 -6.08
C GLY A 16 14.07 -12.49 -7.59
N GLU A 17 15.12 -13.11 -8.12
CA GLU A 17 15.23 -13.46 -9.54
C GLU A 17 14.18 -14.50 -9.95
N THR A 18 13.93 -15.48 -9.08
CA THR A 18 12.90 -16.51 -9.30
C THR A 18 11.52 -15.88 -9.36
N VAL A 19 11.25 -14.86 -8.53
CA VAL A 19 9.98 -14.12 -8.59
C VAL A 19 9.88 -13.31 -9.87
N LEU A 20 10.97 -12.68 -10.33
CA LEU A 20 10.98 -11.88 -11.56
C LEU A 20 10.88 -12.72 -12.84
N ARG A 21 11.29 -13.99 -12.83
CA ARG A 21 11.11 -14.90 -13.97
C ARG A 21 9.64 -15.14 -14.33
N LEU A 22 8.75 -15.18 -13.35
CA LEU A 22 7.32 -15.38 -13.61
C LEU A 22 6.69 -14.26 -14.46
N PRO A 23 6.72 -12.97 -14.05
CA PRO A 23 6.23 -11.89 -14.89
C PRO A 23 7.04 -11.77 -16.18
N ARG A 24 8.35 -12.07 -16.18
CA ARG A 24 9.14 -12.05 -17.42
C ARG A 24 8.61 -13.03 -18.47
N SER A 25 8.38 -14.29 -18.09
CA SER A 25 7.79 -15.28 -19.00
C SER A 25 6.40 -14.90 -19.54
N LYS A 26 5.62 -14.15 -18.77
CA LYS A 26 4.33 -13.61 -19.22
C LYS A 26 4.52 -12.48 -20.21
N VAL A 27 5.48 -11.59 -19.96
CA VAL A 27 5.83 -10.49 -20.87
C VAL A 27 6.37 -11.02 -22.19
N ASP A 28 7.26 -12.01 -22.14
CA ASP A 28 7.77 -12.68 -23.34
C ASP A 28 6.65 -13.40 -24.13
N ALA A 29 5.54 -13.75 -23.47
CA ALA A 29 4.31 -14.28 -24.10
C ALA A 29 3.34 -13.19 -24.60
N GLY A 30 3.75 -11.92 -24.60
CA GLY A 30 2.97 -10.78 -25.11
C GLY A 30 2.12 -10.05 -24.07
N ALA A 31 2.27 -10.34 -22.76
CA ALA A 31 1.61 -9.58 -21.72
C ALA A 31 2.38 -8.27 -21.39
N ALA A 32 1.69 -7.29 -20.82
CA ALA A 32 2.35 -6.13 -20.21
C ALA A 32 2.49 -6.34 -18.69
N ALA A 33 3.63 -5.94 -18.12
CA ALA A 33 3.86 -5.96 -16.68
C ALA A 33 4.46 -4.62 -16.21
N VAL A 34 4.02 -4.15 -15.05
CA VAL A 34 4.59 -2.99 -14.35
C VAL A 34 5.10 -3.45 -13.00
N LEU A 35 6.35 -3.13 -12.69
CA LEU A 35 6.97 -3.41 -11.42
C LEU A 35 7.43 -2.10 -10.78
N VAL A 36 7.07 -1.90 -9.52
CA VAL A 36 7.63 -0.84 -8.69
C VAL A 36 8.67 -1.46 -7.77
N THR A 37 9.89 -0.94 -7.82
CA THR A 37 10.99 -1.43 -6.97
C THR A 37 11.92 -0.29 -6.60
N HIS A 38 12.47 -0.38 -5.39
CA HIS A 38 13.54 0.50 -4.93
C HIS A 38 14.93 -0.14 -5.12
N ASP A 39 15.01 -1.39 -5.59
CA ASP A 39 16.28 -2.08 -5.86
C ASP A 39 16.67 -1.92 -7.32
N ALA A 40 17.78 -1.24 -7.57
CA ALA A 40 18.33 -1.02 -8.91
C ALA A 40 18.58 -2.32 -9.68
N ARG A 41 18.84 -3.45 -8.99
CA ARG A 41 19.07 -4.77 -9.62
C ARG A 41 17.81 -5.36 -10.21
N HIS A 42 16.67 -5.19 -9.53
CA HIS A 42 15.37 -5.59 -10.05
C HIS A 42 14.91 -4.65 -11.17
N ALA A 43 15.16 -3.35 -11.04
CA ALA A 43 14.87 -2.37 -12.09
C ALA A 43 15.65 -2.69 -13.37
N ALA A 44 16.92 -3.12 -13.23
CA ALA A 44 17.74 -3.56 -14.34
C ALA A 44 17.21 -4.82 -15.04
N TRP A 45 16.17 -5.51 -14.57
CA TRP A 45 15.53 -6.60 -15.32
C TRP A 45 14.46 -6.10 -16.30
N ALA A 46 13.98 -4.87 -16.15
CA ALA A 46 12.94 -4.31 -17.01
C ALA A 46 13.49 -3.89 -18.38
N ASP A 47 12.60 -3.84 -19.37
CA ASP A 47 12.90 -3.28 -20.70
C ASP A 47 12.96 -1.74 -20.64
N ARG A 48 12.16 -1.15 -19.74
CA ARG A 48 12.11 0.28 -19.45
C ARG A 48 12.00 0.53 -17.94
N VAL A 49 12.77 1.48 -17.45
CA VAL A 49 12.75 2.00 -16.07
C VAL A 49 12.37 3.47 -16.12
N ILE A 50 11.36 3.86 -15.35
CA ILE A 50 10.95 5.25 -15.17
C ILE A 50 11.25 5.69 -13.74
N PHE A 51 11.79 6.90 -13.59
CA PHE A 51 12.00 7.53 -12.29
C PHE A 51 10.92 8.59 -12.09
N LEU A 52 10.19 8.45 -10.98
CA LEU A 52 9.21 9.42 -10.54
C LEU A 52 9.73 10.16 -9.32
N ARG A 53 9.52 11.47 -9.29
CA ARG A 53 9.75 12.31 -8.10
C ARG A 53 8.58 13.27 -7.98
N ASP A 54 7.95 13.28 -6.80
CA ASP A 54 6.80 14.15 -6.50
C ASP A 54 5.65 14.00 -7.53
N GLY A 55 5.44 12.77 -8.03
CA GLY A 55 4.43 12.46 -9.05
C GLY A 55 4.81 12.85 -10.49
N VAL A 56 6.00 13.43 -10.69
CA VAL A 56 6.49 13.85 -12.00
C VAL A 56 7.53 12.86 -12.51
N LEU A 57 7.48 12.55 -13.81
CA LEU A 57 8.53 11.79 -14.49
C LEU A 57 9.79 12.65 -14.59
N VAL A 58 10.87 12.19 -13.95
CA VAL A 58 12.14 12.90 -13.92
C VAL A 58 13.22 12.26 -14.77
N ASP A 59 13.12 10.96 -15.06
CA ASP A 59 14.07 10.26 -15.92
C ASP A 59 13.48 8.97 -16.50
N VAL A 60 14.00 8.54 -17.65
CA VAL A 60 13.68 7.28 -18.32
C VAL A 60 14.96 6.61 -18.80
N SER A 61 15.14 5.35 -18.39
CA SER A 61 16.18 4.48 -18.93
C SER A 61 15.52 3.33 -19.67
N GLN A 62 15.89 3.10 -20.92
CA GLN A 62 15.35 2.02 -21.75
C GLN A 62 16.49 1.20 -22.35
N ARG A 63 16.29 -0.13 -22.46
CA ARG A 63 17.16 -0.98 -23.27
C ARG A 63 16.79 -0.82 -24.74
N ASP A 64 17.78 -0.57 -25.59
CA ASP A 64 17.62 -0.24 -27.02
C ASP A 64 16.75 -1.25 -27.78
N GLN A 65 15.46 -0.92 -27.97
CA GLN A 65 14.60 -1.34 -29.08
C GLN A 65 13.59 -0.21 -29.38
N PRO A 66 13.93 0.71 -30.29
CA PRO A 66 13.13 1.90 -30.57
C PRO A 66 11.88 1.63 -31.42
N GLU A 67 11.77 0.48 -32.11
CA GLU A 67 10.73 0.30 -33.13
C GLU A 67 9.35 -0.12 -32.58
N GLU A 68 9.28 -0.77 -31.41
CA GLU A 68 8.02 -1.30 -30.86
C GLU A 68 7.18 -0.25 -30.08
N LEU A 69 7.82 0.85 -29.68
CA LEU A 69 7.20 1.93 -28.90
C LEU A 69 6.15 2.75 -29.66
N LEU A 70 6.18 2.70 -30.99
CA LEU A 70 5.22 3.44 -31.82
C LEU A 70 3.96 2.62 -32.12
N SER A 71 3.92 1.34 -31.76
CA SER A 71 2.84 0.41 -32.12
C SER A 71 1.74 0.26 -31.06
N THR A 72 1.94 0.75 -29.83
CA THR A 72 0.92 0.70 -28.78
C THR A 72 0.66 2.11 -28.23
N PRO A 73 -0.48 2.76 -28.54
CA PRO A 73 -0.89 3.97 -27.83
C PRO A 73 -1.04 3.61 -26.35
N ALA A 74 -0.09 4.06 -25.53
CA ALA A 74 -0.08 3.81 -24.10
C ALA A 74 -1.38 4.37 -23.49
N LEU A 75 -2.25 3.47 -23.04
CA LEU A 75 -3.45 3.76 -22.24
C LEU A 75 -3.15 4.54 -20.93
N ASN A 76 -1.88 4.83 -20.65
CA ASN A 76 -1.38 5.42 -19.43
C ASN A 76 -1.40 6.97 -19.43
N VAL A 77 -1.74 7.63 -20.53
CA VAL A 77 -1.82 9.10 -20.58
C VAL A 77 -3.05 9.64 -19.85
N GLY A 78 -4.14 8.86 -19.79
CA GLY A 78 -5.43 9.28 -19.21
C GLY A 78 -5.45 9.48 -17.69
N TYR A 79 -4.47 8.91 -16.96
CA TYR A 79 -4.41 8.99 -15.50
C TYR A 79 -3.66 10.22 -14.97
N THR A 80 -2.91 10.91 -15.84
CA THR A 80 -2.11 12.10 -15.47
C THR A 80 -2.97 13.22 -14.88
N ASN A 81 -4.22 13.32 -15.33
CA ASN A 81 -5.13 14.41 -14.98
C ASN A 81 -5.97 14.14 -13.72
N ILE A 82 -5.85 12.95 -13.12
CA ILE A 82 -6.64 12.49 -11.96
C ILE A 82 -5.78 12.51 -10.67
N TRP A 83 -4.54 12.98 -10.78
CA TRP A 83 -3.63 13.14 -9.64
C TRP A 83 -3.78 14.55 -9.04
N PRO A 84 -3.86 14.68 -7.70
CA PRO A 84 -3.82 13.63 -6.67
C PRO A 84 -5.11 12.80 -6.63
N GLN A 85 -4.99 11.49 -6.38
CA GLN A 85 -6.17 10.63 -6.25
C GLN A 85 -7.06 11.15 -5.11
N PRO A 86 -8.40 11.18 -5.29
CA PRO A 86 -9.31 11.47 -4.19
C PRO A 86 -9.11 10.42 -3.09
N ASP A 87 -9.24 10.82 -1.81
CA ASP A 87 -9.13 9.91 -0.67
C ASP A 87 -10.16 8.77 -0.82
N LEU A 88 -9.71 7.60 -1.28
CA LEU A 88 -10.58 6.45 -1.55
C LEU A 88 -11.18 5.88 -0.26
N THR A 89 -10.62 6.26 0.90
CA THR A 89 -11.04 5.79 2.22
C THR A 89 -10.80 6.87 3.30
N PRO A 90 -11.63 7.93 3.38
CA PRO A 90 -11.55 8.84 4.51
C PRO A 90 -11.81 8.05 5.80
N LEU A 91 -10.87 8.11 6.76
CA LEU A 91 -11.00 7.45 8.05
C LEU A 91 -12.20 8.03 8.80
N THR A 92 -13.35 7.38 8.65
CA THR A 92 -14.60 7.80 9.31
C THR A 92 -14.66 7.12 10.67
N ILE A 93 -14.30 7.86 11.71
CA ILE A 93 -14.40 7.36 13.09
C ILE A 93 -15.90 7.28 13.44
N PRO A 94 -16.43 6.11 13.85
CA PRO A 94 -17.83 5.94 14.17
C PRO A 94 -18.12 6.46 15.59
N TRP A 95 -18.07 7.79 15.77
CA TRP A 95 -18.24 8.48 17.06
C TRP A 95 -19.47 8.02 17.84
N LEU A 96 -20.59 7.78 17.15
CA LEU A 96 -21.82 7.29 17.76
C LEU A 96 -21.64 5.91 18.41
N ASN A 97 -20.98 4.97 17.72
CA ASN A 97 -20.73 3.64 18.26
C ASN A 97 -19.80 3.72 19.48
N ILE A 98 -18.77 4.58 19.41
CA ILE A 98 -17.84 4.82 20.52
C ILE A 98 -18.59 5.39 21.73
N ALA A 99 -19.42 6.40 21.53
CA ALA A 99 -20.20 7.02 22.61
C ALA A 99 -21.17 6.02 23.25
N ILE A 100 -21.89 5.23 22.43
CA ILE A 100 -22.79 4.18 22.93
C ILE A 100 -22.00 3.16 23.74
N SER A 101 -20.87 2.66 23.25
CA SER A 101 -20.06 1.68 24.00
C SER A 101 -19.54 2.23 25.31
N LEU A 102 -19.04 3.47 25.33
CA LEU A 102 -18.51 4.13 26.53
C LEU A 102 -19.58 4.40 27.59
N LEU A 103 -20.84 4.59 27.20
CA LEU A 103 -21.94 4.85 28.13
C LEU A 103 -22.69 3.58 28.52
N ALA A 104 -23.04 2.75 27.54
CA ALA A 104 -23.88 1.57 27.75
C ALA A 104 -23.18 0.50 28.58
N VAL A 105 -21.89 0.22 28.31
CA VAL A 105 -21.16 -0.83 29.04
C VAL A 105 -21.09 -0.51 30.54
N PRO A 106 -20.59 0.66 30.97
CA PRO A 106 -20.60 1.00 32.40
C PRO A 106 -22.01 1.08 32.99
N ALA A 107 -22.98 1.64 32.27
CA ALA A 107 -24.35 1.74 32.75
C ALA A 107 -24.96 0.36 33.02
N THR A 108 -24.77 -0.60 32.11
CA THR A 108 -25.19 -1.99 32.31
C THR A 108 -24.50 -2.61 33.52
N THR A 109 -23.20 -2.40 33.70
CA THR A 109 -22.47 -2.89 34.87
C THR A 109 -22.99 -2.27 36.17
N MET A 110 -23.21 -0.96 36.21
CA MET A 110 -23.73 -0.26 37.39
C MET A 110 -25.15 -0.69 37.73
N LEU A 111 -26.00 -0.88 36.72
CA LEU A 111 -27.36 -1.39 36.90
C LEU A 111 -27.35 -2.80 37.47
N GLY A 112 -26.50 -3.68 36.93
CA GLY A 112 -26.30 -5.04 37.45
C GLY A 112 -25.84 -5.03 38.90
N ALA A 113 -24.84 -4.20 39.23
CA ALA A 113 -24.37 -4.01 40.59
C ALA A 113 -25.51 -3.52 41.51
N ALA A 114 -26.21 -2.44 41.15
CA ALA A 114 -27.30 -1.88 41.96
C ALA A 114 -28.42 -2.89 42.24
N LEU A 115 -28.75 -3.75 41.28
CA LEU A 115 -29.79 -4.78 41.44
C LEU A 115 -29.33 -5.93 42.36
N PHE A 116 -28.07 -6.36 42.26
CA PHE A 116 -27.55 -7.51 43.02
C PHE A 116 -26.90 -7.14 44.36
N THR A 117 -26.50 -5.88 44.59
CA THR A 117 -25.78 -5.45 45.81
C THR A 117 -26.69 -4.85 46.89
N ARG A 118 -27.95 -5.29 47.02
CA ARG A 118 -28.84 -4.94 48.16
C ARG A 118 -28.36 -5.51 49.52
N SER A 119 -27.05 -5.52 49.80
CA SER A 119 -26.53 -5.86 51.12
C SER A 119 -26.76 -4.68 52.06
N ARG A 120 -27.64 -4.88 53.05
CA ARG A 120 -27.72 -3.98 54.21
C ARG A 120 -26.38 -3.98 54.93
N LEU A 121 -25.85 -2.81 55.22
CA LEU A 121 -24.59 -2.69 55.94
C LEU A 121 -24.78 -3.24 57.37
N PRO A 122 -23.80 -3.96 57.95
CA PRO A 122 -23.92 -4.55 59.30
C PRO A 122 -24.31 -3.57 60.42
N ILE A 123 -24.16 -2.28 60.18
CA ILE A 123 -24.54 -1.18 61.10
C ILE A 123 -26.08 -1.03 61.23
N GLU A 124 -26.87 -1.42 60.22
CA GLU A 124 -28.34 -1.38 60.24
C GLU A 124 -28.97 -2.60 60.96
N ARG A 125 -28.15 -3.57 61.38
CA ARG A 125 -28.59 -4.81 62.04
C ARG A 125 -28.54 -4.74 63.57
N ARG A 126 -28.26 -3.58 64.16
CA ARG A 126 -28.16 -3.45 65.63
C ARG A 126 -29.48 -2.96 66.23
N GLU A 127 -30.32 -3.93 66.57
CA GLU A 127 -31.37 -3.84 67.60
C GLU A 127 -31.37 -5.14 68.41
#